data_AF-V5H6H1-F1
#
_entry.id   AF-V5H6H1-F1
#
_cell.length_a   1.000
_cell.length_b   1.000
_cell.length_c   1.000
_cell.angle_alpha   90.00
_cell.angle_beta   90.00
_cell.angle_gamma   90.00
#
_symmetry.space_group_name_H-M   'P 1'
#
loop_
_entity.id
_entity.type
_entity.pdbx_description
1 polymer ?
#
loop_
_entity_poly.entity_id
_entity_poly.type
_entity_poly.pdbx_seq_one_letter_code
_entity_poly.pdbx_strand_id
1 'polypeptide(L)'
;MRAVVCLLHFGVAWIALASSGASSSAEHVSGMDIYEFESWVSCLDSDEVTCHDKNGTHASYNRLTGTCEERNGTECEGGENHFKDMMTCNKSCNNAPKPPCSLKENYGVGRAHNERWYFNTTTANCTHFIWGGITGNDNNFETLEKCQTTCSGFTLLKKVNVTINGPSP
;
A
#
# COMPACT_ATOMS: atom_id res chain seq x y z
N MET A 1 17.68 -24.70 -13.88
CA MET A 1 19.12 -24.81 -13.57
C MET A 1 19.85 -23.69 -14.29
N ARG A 2 20.34 -22.69 -13.55
CA ARG A 2 21.54 -21.88 -13.84
C ARG A 2 21.69 -20.80 -12.77
N ALA A 3 22.95 -20.48 -12.50
CA ALA A 3 23.46 -19.81 -11.32
C ALA A 3 23.13 -18.31 -11.27
N VAL A 4 22.96 -17.77 -10.06
CA VAL A 4 22.91 -16.33 -9.80
C VAL A 4 24.34 -15.84 -9.59
N VAL A 5 24.87 -15.10 -10.56
CA VAL A 5 26.09 -14.30 -10.40
C VAL A 5 25.64 -12.90 -10.00
N CYS A 6 25.89 -12.51 -8.74
CA CYS A 6 25.73 -11.13 -8.30
C CYS A 6 27.01 -10.34 -8.63
N LEU A 7 26.90 -9.30 -9.45
CA LEU A 7 27.96 -8.31 -9.64
C LEU A 7 27.76 -7.18 -8.63
N LEU A 8 28.60 -7.14 -7.59
CA LEU A 8 28.69 -6.00 -6.69
C LEU A 8 29.54 -4.91 -7.35
N HIS A 9 28.96 -3.72 -7.52
CA HIS A 9 29.71 -2.54 -7.91
C HIS A 9 30.35 -1.92 -6.66
N PHE A 10 31.46 -2.49 -6.21
CA PHE A 10 32.42 -1.74 -5.41
C PHE A 10 33.61 -1.42 -6.29
N GLY A 11 34.01 -0.15 -6.31
CA GLY A 11 35.22 0.28 -6.98
C GLY A 11 36.40 -0.60 -6.54
N VAL A 12 37.17 -1.00 -7.55
CA VAL A 12 38.50 -1.65 -7.53
C VAL A 12 38.63 -3.07 -6.95
N ALA A 13 39.18 -3.92 -7.82
CA ALA A 13 39.85 -5.20 -7.61
C ALA A 13 39.02 -6.50 -7.61
N TRP A 14 39.42 -7.39 -8.50
CA TRP A 14 38.93 -8.75 -8.73
C TRP A 14 39.41 -9.70 -7.63
N ILE A 15 38.51 -10.52 -7.07
CA ILE A 15 38.86 -11.83 -6.54
C ILE A 15 37.74 -12.82 -6.90
N ALA A 16 38.08 -13.85 -7.67
CA ALA A 16 37.27 -15.04 -7.83
C ALA A 16 37.58 -16.00 -6.68
N LEU A 17 36.57 -16.47 -5.95
CA LEU A 17 36.70 -17.64 -5.08
C LEU A 17 35.58 -18.63 -5.37
N ALA A 18 35.97 -19.77 -5.96
CA ALA A 18 35.21 -20.99 -5.90
C ALA A 18 35.70 -21.80 -4.69
N SER A 19 34.82 -22.17 -3.76
CA SER A 19 34.84 -23.48 -3.10
C SER A 19 33.75 -23.63 -2.03
N SER A 20 33.18 -24.83 -2.08
CA SER A 20 32.56 -25.65 -1.02
C SER A 20 32.50 -25.14 0.42
N GLY A 21 31.28 -25.19 0.97
CA GLY A 21 31.05 -25.68 2.34
C GLY A 21 31.09 -24.65 3.48
N ALA A 22 30.00 -24.67 4.25
CA ALA A 22 29.80 -24.13 5.60
C ALA A 22 29.49 -22.63 5.77
N SER A 23 28.26 -22.40 6.26
CA SER A 23 27.84 -21.41 7.26
C SER A 23 28.30 -19.96 7.05
N SER A 24 27.43 -19.14 6.46
CA SER A 24 27.27 -17.75 6.90
C SER A 24 25.78 -17.45 7.00
N SER A 25 25.43 -16.83 8.12
CA SER A 25 24.10 -16.49 8.56
C SER A 25 23.32 -15.78 7.46
N ALA A 26 22.19 -16.36 7.06
CA ALA A 26 21.17 -15.62 6.33
C ALA A 26 20.75 -14.44 7.21
N GLU A 27 21.14 -13.22 6.82
CA GLU A 27 20.51 -12.03 7.36
C GLU A 27 19.02 -12.11 7.04
N HIS A 28 18.27 -12.10 8.13
CA HIS A 28 16.83 -12.23 8.18
C HIS A 28 16.21 -10.97 7.56
N VAL A 29 15.85 -10.98 6.27
CA VAL A 29 14.88 -10.01 5.74
C VAL A 29 13.51 -10.42 6.29
N SER A 30 13.26 -10.09 7.55
CA SER A 30 11.93 -10.13 8.14
C SER A 30 11.25 -8.80 7.88
N GLY A 31 10.04 -8.85 7.33
CA GLY A 31 9.14 -7.70 7.31
C GLY A 31 8.59 -7.26 5.96
N MET A 32 8.67 -8.07 4.90
CA MET A 32 7.91 -7.81 3.68
C MET A 32 6.90 -8.94 3.45
N ASP A 33 5.69 -8.73 3.95
CA ASP A 33 4.55 -9.58 3.65
C ASP A 33 4.08 -9.29 2.22
N ILE A 34 4.13 -10.30 1.35
CA ILE A 34 3.61 -10.21 -0.02
C ILE A 34 2.12 -10.55 0.03
N TYR A 35 1.28 -9.52 0.05
CA TYR A 35 -0.18 -9.67 0.13
C TYR A 35 -0.85 -9.99 -1.22
N GLU A 36 -0.09 -10.30 -2.28
CA GLU A 36 -0.58 -10.42 -3.67
C GLU A 36 -1.77 -11.39 -3.87
N PHE A 37 -1.96 -12.35 -2.97
CA PHE A 37 -3.04 -13.34 -3.05
C PHE A 37 -4.30 -12.98 -2.27
N GLU A 38 -4.30 -11.87 -1.54
CA GLU A 38 -5.44 -11.45 -0.75
C GLU A 38 -6.46 -10.69 -1.61
N SER A 39 -7.73 -11.12 -1.54
CA SER A 39 -8.81 -10.51 -2.32
C SER A 39 -9.01 -9.01 -2.08
N TRP A 40 -8.54 -8.49 -0.93
CA TRP A 40 -8.62 -7.08 -0.59
C TRP A 40 -7.54 -6.21 -1.22
N VAL A 41 -6.48 -6.78 -1.83
CA VAL A 41 -5.40 -5.99 -2.43
C VAL A 41 -5.90 -5.14 -3.59
N SER A 42 -6.80 -5.68 -4.41
CA SER A 42 -7.45 -4.93 -5.49
C SER A 42 -8.17 -3.68 -4.99
N CYS A 43 -8.69 -3.70 -3.76
CA CYS A 43 -9.38 -2.56 -3.15
C CYS A 43 -8.41 -1.41 -2.79
N LEU A 44 -7.11 -1.69 -2.70
CA LEU A 44 -6.09 -0.69 -2.38
C LEU A 44 -5.43 -0.10 -3.63
N ASP A 45 -5.64 -0.69 -4.80
CA ASP A 45 -5.21 -0.15 -6.09
C ASP A 45 -5.97 1.14 -6.44
N SER A 46 -5.47 1.83 -7.47
CA SER A 46 -6.11 3.05 -7.98
C SER A 46 -7.53 2.79 -8.48
N ASP A 47 -8.49 3.65 -8.10
CA ASP A 47 -9.83 3.70 -8.69
C ASP A 47 -9.87 4.47 -10.02
N GLU A 48 -8.74 5.08 -10.43
CA GLU A 48 -8.60 5.66 -11.77
C GLU A 48 -8.45 4.54 -12.81
N VAL A 49 -9.54 4.26 -13.52
CA VAL A 49 -9.61 3.26 -14.60
C VAL A 49 -10.15 3.90 -15.89
N THR A 50 -9.75 3.34 -17.03
CA THR A 50 -10.29 3.72 -18.34
C THR A 50 -11.22 2.62 -18.84
N CYS A 51 -12.51 2.90 -18.88
CA CYS A 51 -13.52 1.97 -19.41
C CYS A 51 -13.81 2.27 -20.89
N HIS A 52 -13.71 1.23 -21.72
CA HIS A 52 -13.94 1.29 -23.17
C HIS A 52 -15.42 1.49 -23.50
N ASP A 53 -16.29 0.77 -22.80
CA ASP A 53 -17.72 0.93 -22.92
C ASP A 53 -18.24 1.86 -21.80
N LYS A 54 -19.04 2.84 -22.18
CA LYS A 54 -19.67 3.80 -21.26
C LYS A 54 -21.08 3.37 -20.87
N ASN A 55 -21.64 2.37 -21.54
CA ASN A 55 -22.98 1.87 -21.31
C ASN A 55 -22.96 0.73 -20.28
N GLY A 56 -23.20 1.08 -19.03
CA GLY A 56 -23.21 0.15 -17.91
C GLY A 56 -22.43 0.69 -16.72
N THR A 57 -22.24 -0.16 -15.72
CA THR A 57 -21.59 0.22 -14.46
C THR A 57 -20.67 -0.88 -13.96
N HIS A 58 -19.72 -0.49 -13.11
CA HIS A 58 -18.88 -1.36 -12.30
C HIS A 58 -18.88 -0.84 -10.86
N ALA A 59 -18.45 -1.67 -9.90
CA ALA A 59 -18.23 -1.25 -8.53
C ALA A 59 -16.74 -0.93 -8.30
N SER A 60 -16.44 0.05 -7.46
CA SER A 60 -15.08 0.38 -7.04
C SER A 60 -15.04 0.68 -5.55
N TYR A 61 -13.98 0.30 -4.85
CA TYR A 61 -13.82 0.58 -3.44
C TYR A 61 -13.28 1.99 -3.23
N ASN A 62 -14.12 2.88 -2.72
CA ASN A 62 -13.69 4.20 -2.33
C ASN A 62 -12.97 4.12 -0.99
N ARG A 63 -11.65 4.32 -1.03
CA ARG A 63 -10.78 4.22 0.15
C ARG A 63 -11.00 5.36 1.14
N LEU A 64 -11.52 6.51 0.69
CA LEU A 64 -11.82 7.66 1.56
C LEU A 64 -13.08 7.41 2.41
N THR A 65 -14.09 6.79 1.82
CA THR A 65 -15.34 6.43 2.53
C THR A 65 -15.22 5.06 3.19
N GLY A 66 -14.33 4.21 2.69
CA GLY A 66 -14.15 2.82 3.09
C GLY A 66 -15.33 1.94 2.67
N THR A 67 -15.98 2.26 1.54
CA THR A 67 -17.16 1.57 1.02
C THR A 67 -17.06 1.35 -0.48
N CYS A 68 -17.69 0.29 -0.99
CA CYS A 68 -17.88 0.09 -2.42
C CYS A 68 -18.93 1.05 -2.99
N GLU A 69 -18.64 1.66 -4.12
CA GLU A 69 -19.48 2.63 -4.82
C GLU A 69 -19.63 2.23 -6.29
N GLU A 70 -20.77 2.55 -6.89
CA GLU A 70 -21.00 2.32 -8.32
C GLU A 70 -20.37 3.43 -9.16
N ARG A 71 -19.79 3.05 -10.30
CA ARG A 71 -19.10 3.91 -11.27
C ARG A 71 -19.56 3.57 -12.68
N ASN A 72 -19.52 4.55 -13.58
CA ASN A 72 -19.96 4.37 -14.96
C ASN A 72 -18.87 3.70 -15.81
N GLY A 73 -19.32 2.79 -16.66
CA GLY A 73 -18.51 2.11 -17.67
C GLY A 73 -18.21 0.66 -17.33
N THR A 74 -17.90 -0.09 -18.37
CA THR A 74 -17.62 -1.52 -18.39
C THR A 74 -16.35 -1.76 -19.23
N GLU A 75 -15.76 -2.95 -19.11
CA GLU A 75 -14.49 -3.27 -19.80
C GLU A 75 -13.39 -2.25 -19.45
N CYS A 76 -13.13 -2.12 -18.16
CA CYS A 76 -12.20 -1.14 -17.61
C CYS A 76 -10.77 -1.70 -17.54
N GLU A 77 -9.81 -0.88 -17.95
CA GLU A 77 -8.37 -1.14 -17.84
C GLU A 77 -7.74 -0.16 -16.86
N GLY A 78 -6.60 -0.54 -16.26
CA GLY A 78 -5.88 0.30 -15.29
C GLY A 78 -5.69 -0.40 -13.95
N GLY A 79 -5.99 0.29 -12.85
CA GLY A 79 -5.92 -0.30 -11.50
C GLY A 79 -6.96 -1.40 -11.28
N GLU A 80 -6.67 -2.37 -10.41
CA GLU A 80 -7.56 -3.51 -10.13
C GLU A 80 -8.75 -3.15 -9.22
N ASN A 81 -8.88 -1.88 -8.81
CA ASN A 81 -9.99 -1.40 -7.97
C ASN A 81 -11.28 -1.16 -8.79
N HIS A 82 -11.64 -2.13 -9.61
CA HIS A 82 -12.89 -2.17 -10.36
C HIS A 82 -13.42 -3.61 -10.36
N PHE A 83 -14.69 -3.77 -10.02
CA PHE A 83 -15.34 -5.05 -9.81
C PHE A 83 -16.60 -5.12 -10.65
N LYS A 84 -16.92 -6.32 -11.14
CA LYS A 84 -18.10 -6.55 -11.99
C LYS A 84 -19.40 -6.05 -11.36
N ASP A 85 -19.54 -6.22 -10.04
CA ASP A 85 -20.74 -5.83 -9.31
C ASP A 85 -20.44 -5.50 -7.84
N MET A 86 -21.41 -4.86 -7.20
CA MET A 86 -21.34 -4.43 -5.81
C MET A 86 -21.13 -5.60 -4.83
N MET A 87 -21.68 -6.79 -5.14
CA MET A 87 -21.54 -7.97 -4.29
C MET A 87 -20.09 -8.45 -4.27
N THR A 88 -19.45 -8.50 -5.44
CA THR A 88 -18.05 -8.89 -5.60
C THR A 88 -17.14 -7.88 -4.89
N CYS A 89 -17.36 -6.58 -5.09
CA CYS A 89 -16.59 -5.55 -4.39
C CYS A 89 -16.73 -5.69 -2.87
N ASN A 90 -17.95 -5.77 -2.35
CA ASN A 90 -18.19 -5.86 -0.90
C ASN A 90 -17.55 -7.12 -0.30
N LYS A 91 -17.64 -8.26 -1.00
CA LYS A 91 -17.01 -9.51 -0.57
C LYS A 91 -15.49 -9.36 -0.47
N SER A 92 -14.86 -8.68 -1.42
CA SER A 92 -13.42 -8.46 -1.45
C SER A 92 -12.96 -7.38 -0.47
N CYS A 93 -13.74 -6.31 -0.28
CA CYS A 93 -13.27 -5.05 0.30
C CYS A 93 -13.85 -4.69 1.67
N ASN A 94 -14.94 -5.31 2.13
CA ASN A 94 -15.54 -4.96 3.42
C ASN A 94 -14.58 -5.16 4.61
N ASN A 95 -13.66 -6.11 4.47
CA ASN A 95 -12.62 -6.40 5.45
C ASN A 95 -11.23 -5.91 5.01
N ALA A 96 -11.16 -5.11 3.93
CA ALA A 96 -9.90 -4.52 3.52
C ALA A 96 -9.37 -3.63 4.65
N PRO A 97 -8.08 -3.75 5.01
CA PRO A 97 -7.48 -2.84 5.97
C PRO A 97 -7.60 -1.42 5.41
N LYS A 98 -8.29 -0.54 6.14
CA LYS A 98 -8.42 0.86 5.76
C LYS A 98 -7.07 1.51 5.97
N PRO A 99 -6.40 1.99 4.90
CA PRO A 99 -5.04 2.46 5.08
C PRO A 99 -5.07 3.71 5.98
N PRO A 100 -4.16 3.86 6.96
CA PRO A 100 -4.27 4.82 8.04
C PRO A 100 -4.65 6.24 7.60
N CYS A 101 -4.02 6.72 6.54
CA CYS A 101 -4.21 8.08 6.04
C CYS A 101 -5.58 8.34 5.38
N SER A 102 -6.44 7.32 5.26
CA SER A 102 -7.82 7.47 4.78
C SER A 102 -8.84 7.69 5.91
N LEU A 103 -8.47 7.36 7.15
CA LEU A 103 -9.37 7.47 8.29
C LEU A 103 -9.45 8.94 8.75
N LYS A 104 -10.55 9.33 9.40
CA LYS A 104 -10.63 10.62 10.09
C LYS A 104 -9.78 10.63 11.36
N GLU A 105 -9.42 11.80 11.85
CA GLU A 105 -8.85 11.97 13.18
C GLU A 105 -9.78 11.39 14.25
N ASN A 106 -9.19 10.72 15.24
CA ASN A 106 -9.94 10.20 16.38
C ASN A 106 -9.24 10.60 17.69
N TYR A 107 -9.84 11.56 18.39
CA TYR A 107 -9.35 12.08 19.68
C TYR A 107 -9.34 11.03 20.80
N GLY A 108 -10.06 9.92 20.64
CA GLY A 108 -10.25 8.92 21.68
C GLY A 108 -11.12 9.43 22.84
N VAL A 109 -11.24 8.61 23.89
CA VAL A 109 -12.09 8.88 25.07
C VAL A 109 -11.31 9.18 26.35
N GLY A 110 -9.98 9.04 26.30
CA GLY A 110 -9.12 9.33 27.44
C GLY A 110 -8.95 10.84 27.69
N ARG A 111 -8.17 11.19 28.72
CA ARG A 111 -7.93 12.58 29.14
C ARG A 111 -6.43 12.98 29.13
N ALA A 112 -5.58 12.13 28.58
CA ALA A 112 -4.18 12.45 28.43
C ALA A 112 -3.99 13.55 27.36
N HIS A 113 -2.93 14.33 27.51
CA HIS A 113 -2.56 15.37 26.55
C HIS A 113 -1.40 14.87 25.70
N ASN A 114 -1.69 13.96 24.76
CA ASN A 114 -0.66 13.45 23.86
C ASN A 114 -0.73 14.21 22.53
N GLU A 115 0.31 14.97 22.23
CA GLU A 115 0.51 15.60 20.93
C GLU A 115 0.75 14.50 19.88
N ARG A 116 -0.08 14.52 18.83
CA ARG A 116 -0.07 13.54 17.74
C ARG A 116 -0.32 14.22 16.41
N TRP A 117 -0.11 13.47 15.35
CA TRP A 117 -0.32 13.91 13.98
C TRP A 117 -1.29 12.97 13.28
N TYR A 118 -2.19 13.51 12.49
CA TYR A 118 -3.06 12.74 11.60
C TYR A 118 -2.95 13.30 10.19
N PHE A 119 -3.21 12.48 9.18
CA PHE A 119 -3.31 12.95 7.81
C PHE A 119 -4.69 13.52 7.54
N ASN A 120 -4.76 14.80 7.21
CA ASN A 120 -5.97 15.46 6.78
C ASN A 120 -6.12 15.30 5.26
N THR A 121 -7.10 14.50 4.85
CA THR A 121 -7.37 14.21 3.44
C THR A 121 -7.93 15.41 2.66
N THR A 122 -8.55 16.38 3.35
CA THR A 122 -9.08 17.60 2.70
C THR A 122 -7.95 18.54 2.28
N THR A 123 -6.93 18.69 3.12
CA THR A 123 -5.76 19.52 2.83
C THR A 123 -4.59 18.73 2.23
N ALA A 124 -4.74 17.40 2.12
CA ALA A 124 -3.68 16.46 1.77
C ALA A 124 -2.39 16.68 2.58
N ASN A 125 -2.51 16.95 3.88
CA ASN A 125 -1.36 17.29 4.73
C ASN A 125 -1.51 16.74 6.15
N CYS A 126 -0.38 16.46 6.78
CA CYS A 126 -0.32 16.03 8.17
C CYS A 126 -0.57 17.21 9.11
N THR A 127 -1.57 17.05 9.98
CA THR A 127 -2.07 18.07 10.89
C THR A 127 -1.93 17.59 12.33
N HIS A 128 -1.54 18.50 13.22
CA HIS A 128 -1.43 18.22 14.64
C HIS A 128 -2.81 18.08 15.32
N PHE A 129 -2.92 17.17 16.29
CA PHE A 129 -4.09 17.03 17.17
C PHE A 129 -3.70 16.46 18.54
N ILE A 130 -4.59 16.58 19.52
CA ILE A 130 -4.38 16.01 20.87
C ILE A 130 -5.15 14.70 20.99
N TRP A 131 -4.45 13.59 21.22
CA TRP A 131 -5.07 12.29 21.45
C TRP A 131 -5.16 11.97 22.94
N GLY A 132 -6.36 11.60 23.40
CA GLY A 132 -6.70 11.34 24.80
C GLY A 132 -6.01 10.14 25.43
N GLY A 133 -5.28 9.32 24.67
CA GLY A 133 -4.49 8.19 25.19
C GLY A 133 -5.22 6.84 25.26
N ILE A 134 -6.52 6.82 25.00
CA ILE A 134 -7.36 5.60 25.09
C ILE A 134 -8.29 5.57 23.88
N THR A 135 -8.42 4.39 23.25
CA THR A 135 -9.10 4.17 21.95
C THR A 135 -8.50 5.04 20.84
N GLY A 136 -9.07 5.03 19.64
CA GLY A 136 -8.54 5.79 18.51
C GLY A 136 -8.66 5.00 17.23
N ASN A 137 -7.87 5.39 16.25
CA ASN A 137 -7.67 4.63 15.02
C ASN A 137 -6.22 4.83 14.54
N ASP A 138 -5.87 4.20 13.42
CA ASP A 138 -4.49 4.16 12.94
C ASP A 138 -4.03 5.48 12.29
N ASN A 139 -4.94 6.45 12.05
CA ASN A 139 -4.55 7.81 11.64
C ASN A 139 -4.07 8.63 12.84
N ASN A 140 -3.04 8.13 13.50
CA ASN A 140 -2.50 8.66 14.75
C ASN A 140 -1.01 8.35 14.79
N PHE A 141 -0.21 9.36 14.46
CA PHE A 141 1.24 9.27 14.35
C PHE A 141 1.90 10.12 15.44
N GLU A 142 3.02 9.63 15.98
CA GLU A 142 3.76 10.35 17.02
C GLU A 142 4.49 11.59 16.49
N THR A 143 4.90 11.58 15.22
CA THR A 143 5.66 12.68 14.62
C THR A 143 5.10 13.09 13.26
N LEU A 144 5.33 14.36 12.91
CA LEU A 144 5.01 14.89 11.58
C LEU A 144 5.69 14.06 10.49
N GLU A 145 6.98 13.75 10.67
CA GLU A 145 7.74 12.94 9.71
C GLU A 145 7.16 11.53 9.55
N LYS A 146 6.71 10.88 10.62
CA LYS A 146 6.09 9.55 10.51
C LYS A 146 4.76 9.62 9.77
N CYS A 147 3.93 10.63 10.06
CA CYS A 147 2.71 10.88 9.30
C CYS A 147 3.03 11.12 7.83
N GLN A 148 3.97 12.03 7.55
CA GLN A 148 4.37 12.38 6.19
C GLN A 148 4.92 11.15 5.48
N THR A 149 5.95 10.48 5.97
CA THR A 149 6.51 9.28 5.31
C THR A 149 5.49 8.15 5.09
N THR A 150 4.52 7.98 6.00
CA THR A 150 3.45 6.98 5.85
C THR A 150 2.40 7.42 4.81
N CYS A 151 2.14 8.72 4.69
CA CYS A 151 1.05 9.29 3.88
C CYS A 151 1.52 10.09 2.65
N SER A 152 2.81 10.34 2.47
CA SER A 152 3.42 11.12 1.38
C SER A 152 3.46 10.34 0.08
N GLY A 153 3.18 9.03 0.15
CA GLY A 153 2.92 8.13 -0.97
C GLY A 153 1.47 7.65 -1.00
N PHE A 154 0.54 8.28 -0.27
CA PHE A 154 -0.89 7.95 -0.36
C PHE A 154 -1.54 8.38 -1.68
N THR A 155 -0.73 8.80 -2.65
CA THR A 155 -0.96 8.53 -4.06
C THR A 155 -0.99 7.01 -4.26
N LEU A 156 -2.18 6.42 -4.06
CA LEU A 156 -2.63 5.07 -4.44
C LEU A 156 -1.47 4.10 -4.69
N LEU A 157 -1.16 3.20 -3.72
CA LEU A 157 -0.17 2.11 -3.83
C LEU A 157 0.04 1.72 -5.31
N LYS A 158 1.05 2.30 -5.96
CA LYS A 158 1.38 1.91 -7.32
C LYS A 158 2.03 0.54 -7.16
N LYS A 159 1.41 -0.51 -7.73
CA LYS A 159 2.18 -1.66 -8.19
C LYS A 159 3.33 -1.13 -9.02
N VAL A 160 4.53 -1.11 -8.44
CA VAL A 160 5.75 -0.85 -9.21
C VAL A 160 6.05 -2.15 -9.92
N ASN A 161 5.75 -2.22 -11.22
CA ASN A 161 6.24 -3.30 -12.06
C ASN A 161 7.77 -3.15 -12.13
N VAL A 162 8.48 -3.90 -11.29
CA VAL A 162 9.94 -3.98 -11.38
C VAL A 162 10.27 -4.92 -12.55
N THR A 163 10.59 -4.35 -13.71
CA THR A 163 11.12 -5.11 -14.83
C THR A 163 12.59 -5.43 -14.56
N ILE A 164 12.91 -6.65 -14.15
CA ILE A 164 14.29 -7.11 -14.04
C ILE A 164 14.77 -7.45 -15.46
N ASN A 165 15.47 -6.52 -16.10
CA ASN A 165 16.20 -6.82 -17.34
C ASN A 165 17.41 -7.70 -17.00
N GLY A 166 17.20 -9.02 -16.97
CA GLY A 166 18.30 -9.97 -16.92
C GLY A 166 19.06 -9.98 -18.26
N PRO A 167 20.38 -10.19 -18.27
CA PRO A 167 21.12 -10.34 -19.52
C PRO A 167 20.61 -11.57 -20.27
N SER A 168 20.22 -11.35 -21.53
CA SER A 168 19.79 -12.40 -22.46
C SER A 168 20.86 -13.50 -22.60
N PRO A 169 20.44 -14.77 -22.73
CA PRO A 169 21.34 -15.93 -22.74
C PRO A 169 22.29 -15.99 -23.94
#